data_AF-A0A3C1UEI7-F1
#
_entry.id   AF-A0A3C1UEI7-F1
#
_cell.length_a   1.000
_cell.length_b   1.000
_cell.length_c   1.000
_cell.angle_alpha   90.00
_cell.angle_beta   90.00
_cell.angle_gamma   90.00
#
_symmetry.space_group_name_H-M   'P 1'
#
loop_
_entity.id
_entity.type
_entity.pdbx_description
1 polymer ?
#
loop_
_entity_poly.entity_id
_entity_poly.type
_entity_poly.pdbx_seq_one_letter_code
_entity_poly.pdbx_strand_id
1 'polypeptide(L)'
;MTNNTAILKAAFTAWSAASALRKRRLRNKRFTYGDQWSDPAVDADGTATTEEAIIYKKYGTAPITNNMLRQMVKTIVGRFRAEHLSRTREPSAMKNIAESNALDELDSRALEEFLISGCCIQRVEETENLGKKETVVSNVNLSHFFINHTIDPLSRDCEIVGQIHDLSVAELIKRVAAGNKKKAAWVRRLYSDSPDDRTLQFCTAIGADSQSGTDFWFTHTNKCRAIEVWTLESQEVLLCHDQATAKVFVVPVSQEKKIKADPLISYRWDIATMWRCRWFTPMGDLLATFDSPAKHRQHPFVVKFYPLTDGEVHG
;
A
#
# COMPACT_ATOMS: atom_id res chain seq x y z
N MET A 1 20.62 16.53 -9.13
CA MET A 1 20.95 15.44 -8.20
C MET A 1 19.65 14.72 -7.86
N THR A 2 19.52 13.46 -8.20
CA THR A 2 18.30 12.67 -7.90
C THR A 2 18.20 12.54 -6.39
N ASN A 3 17.21 13.20 -5.78
CA ASN A 3 17.06 13.31 -4.33
C ASN A 3 16.52 12.01 -3.69
N ASN A 4 17.02 10.85 -4.12
CA ASN A 4 16.53 9.52 -3.77
C ASN A 4 16.53 9.30 -2.26
N THR A 5 17.57 9.76 -1.57
CA THR A 5 17.66 9.68 -0.10
C THR A 5 16.57 10.52 0.57
N ALA A 6 16.26 11.72 0.09
CA ALA A 6 15.16 12.50 0.66
C ALA A 6 13.80 11.89 0.35
N ILE A 7 13.60 11.31 -0.84
CA ILE A 7 12.35 10.61 -1.19
C ILE A 7 12.14 9.41 -0.24
N LEU A 8 13.18 8.60 -0.01
CA LEU A 8 13.10 7.48 0.93
C LEU A 8 12.86 7.95 2.37
N LYS A 9 13.50 9.06 2.79
CA LYS A 9 13.24 9.68 4.09
C LYS A 9 11.81 10.21 4.20
N ALA A 10 11.27 10.80 3.14
CA ALA A 10 9.87 11.27 3.09
C ALA A 10 8.91 10.09 3.19
N ALA A 11 9.19 8.97 2.50
CA ALA A 11 8.42 7.74 2.61
C ALA A 11 8.43 7.18 4.05
N PHE A 12 9.60 7.14 4.69
CA PHE A 12 9.71 6.73 6.10
C PHE A 12 8.94 7.67 7.04
N THR A 13 8.98 8.98 6.79
CA THR A 13 8.24 9.98 7.57
C THR A 13 6.73 9.79 7.41
N ALA A 14 6.25 9.62 6.19
CA ALA A 14 4.84 9.32 5.90
C ALA A 14 4.38 8.02 6.56
N TRP A 15 5.19 6.97 6.47
CA TRP A 15 4.89 5.71 7.15
C TRP A 15 4.85 5.90 8.67
N SER A 16 5.82 6.60 9.26
CA SER A 16 5.89 6.83 10.71
C SER A 16 4.72 7.66 11.23
N ALA A 17 4.25 8.64 10.45
CA ALA A 17 3.09 9.47 10.79
C ALA A 17 1.81 8.63 11.00
N ALA A 18 1.64 7.54 10.23
CA ALA A 18 0.51 6.62 10.37
C ALA A 18 0.65 5.60 11.53
N SER A 19 1.67 5.73 12.40
CA SER A 19 1.92 4.77 13.49
C SER A 19 0.78 4.71 14.52
N ALA A 20 0.20 5.85 14.89
CA ALA A 20 -0.93 5.92 15.82
C ALA A 20 -2.17 5.21 15.25
N LEU A 21 -2.46 5.42 13.96
CA LEU A 21 -3.52 4.73 13.24
C LEU A 21 -3.31 3.21 13.26
N ARG A 22 -2.10 2.73 12.96
CA ARG A 22 -1.78 1.29 13.00
C ARG A 22 -1.95 0.69 14.39
N LYS A 23 -1.53 1.40 15.45
CA LYS A 23 -1.71 0.97 16.84
C LYS A 23 -3.19 0.85 17.21
N ARG A 24 -4.00 1.87 16.89
CA ARG A 24 -5.46 1.84 17.12
C ARG A 24 -6.13 0.71 16.34
N ARG A 25 -5.79 0.56 15.05
CA ARG A 25 -6.28 -0.53 14.20
C ARG A 25 -5.96 -1.91 14.77
N LEU A 26 -4.75 -2.12 15.28
CA LEU A 26 -4.38 -3.39 15.92
C LEU A 26 -5.22 -3.67 17.16
N ARG A 27 -5.44 -2.66 18.01
CA ARG A 27 -6.31 -2.76 19.17
C ARG A 27 -7.75 -3.08 18.79
N ASN A 28 -8.33 -2.33 17.85
CA ASN A 28 -9.69 -2.56 17.36
C ASN A 28 -9.85 -3.99 16.77
N LYS A 29 -8.83 -4.47 16.06
CA LYS A 29 -8.79 -5.84 15.55
C LYS A 29 -8.84 -6.88 16.68
N ARG A 30 -8.01 -6.74 17.73
CA ARG A 30 -8.02 -7.63 18.90
C ARG A 30 -9.42 -7.71 19.52
N PHE A 31 -10.01 -6.54 19.77
CA PHE A 31 -11.34 -6.42 20.36
C PHE A 31 -12.42 -7.08 19.50
N THR A 32 -12.36 -6.88 18.18
CA THR A 32 -13.29 -7.48 17.22
C THR A 32 -13.20 -9.01 17.23
N TYR A 33 -11.99 -9.58 17.32
CA TYR A 33 -11.82 -11.04 17.32
C TYR A 33 -11.86 -11.70 18.71
N GLY A 34 -12.09 -10.92 19.77
CA GLY A 34 -12.42 -11.43 21.11
C GLY A 34 -11.33 -11.26 22.16
N ASP A 35 -10.16 -10.74 21.78
CA ASP A 35 -9.13 -10.35 22.72
C ASP A 35 -9.40 -8.92 23.21
N GLN A 36 -10.19 -8.83 24.30
CA GLN A 36 -10.67 -7.57 24.88
C GLN A 36 -10.00 -7.22 26.22
N TRP A 37 -9.17 -8.11 26.77
CA TRP A 37 -8.64 -7.98 28.14
C TRP A 37 -7.11 -8.05 28.22
N SER A 38 -6.42 -8.21 27.09
CA SER A 38 -4.95 -8.24 27.03
C SER A 38 -4.32 -6.85 26.94
N ASP A 39 -5.10 -5.77 27.07
CA ASP A 39 -4.54 -4.42 27.13
C ASP A 39 -3.64 -4.30 28.39
N PRO A 40 -2.42 -3.75 28.26
CA PRO A 40 -1.54 -3.52 29.41
C PRO A 40 -2.20 -2.57 30.41
N ALA A 41 -2.20 -2.97 31.68
CA ALA A 41 -2.76 -2.22 32.79
C ALA A 41 -1.82 -2.27 34.00
N VAL A 42 -2.09 -1.44 34.99
CA VAL A 42 -1.34 -1.41 36.25
C VAL A 42 -2.29 -1.80 37.37
N ASP A 43 -1.90 -2.79 38.18
CA ASP A 43 -2.72 -3.22 39.31
C ASP A 43 -2.64 -2.24 40.50
N ALA A 44 -3.42 -2.49 41.55
CA ALA A 44 -3.45 -1.63 42.74
C ALA A 44 -2.09 -1.54 43.47
N ASP A 45 -1.19 -2.50 43.23
CA ASP A 45 0.13 -2.59 43.84
C ASP A 45 1.22 -1.92 42.98
N GLY A 46 0.84 -1.32 41.84
CA GLY A 46 1.76 -0.67 40.90
C GLY A 46 2.47 -1.63 39.94
N THR A 47 2.04 -2.89 39.87
CA THR A 47 2.65 -3.91 39.00
C THR A 47 2.05 -3.84 37.60
N ALA A 48 2.91 -3.79 36.57
CA ALA A 48 2.50 -3.87 35.18
C ALA A 48 1.96 -5.29 34.86
N THR A 49 0.73 -5.36 34.35
CA THR A 49 0.01 -6.60 34.08
C THR A 49 -1.02 -6.38 32.95
N THR A 50 -2.01 -7.26 32.79
CA THR A 50 -3.13 -7.10 31.87
C THR A 50 -4.44 -6.84 32.62
N GLU A 51 -5.43 -6.24 31.95
CA GLU A 51 -6.76 -6.06 32.52
C GLU A 51 -7.38 -7.40 32.97
N GLU A 52 -7.19 -8.47 32.20
CA GLU A 52 -7.62 -9.83 32.56
C GLU A 52 -7.05 -10.28 33.91
N ALA A 53 -5.74 -10.11 34.10
CA ALA A 53 -5.06 -10.54 35.31
C ALA A 53 -5.52 -9.74 36.54
N ILE A 54 -5.81 -8.44 36.37
CA ILE A 54 -6.38 -7.60 37.42
C ILE A 54 -7.77 -8.11 37.84
N ILE A 55 -8.64 -8.40 36.88
CA ILE A 55 -9.99 -8.94 37.15
C ILE A 55 -9.89 -10.31 37.84
N TYR A 56 -9.02 -11.18 37.35
CA TYR A 56 -8.82 -12.51 37.93
C TYR A 56 -8.30 -12.41 39.37
N LYS A 57 -7.31 -11.56 39.64
CA LYS A 57 -6.77 -11.31 40.99
C LYS A 57 -7.83 -10.77 41.94
N LYS A 58 -8.76 -9.94 41.45
CA LYS A 58 -9.80 -9.29 42.28
C LYS A 58 -11.01 -10.18 42.57
N TYR A 59 -11.47 -10.95 41.59
CA TYR A 59 -12.74 -11.69 41.67
C TYR A 59 -12.58 -13.23 41.64
N GLY A 60 -11.37 -13.73 41.40
CA GLY A 60 -11.06 -15.16 41.36
C GLY A 60 -11.56 -15.90 40.11
N THR A 61 -12.06 -15.17 39.11
CA THR A 61 -12.61 -15.73 37.87
C THR A 61 -12.19 -14.90 36.67
N ALA A 62 -12.05 -15.56 35.51
CA ALA A 62 -11.81 -14.88 34.25
C ALA A 62 -12.98 -13.93 33.87
N PRO A 63 -12.73 -12.81 33.18
CA PRO A 63 -13.77 -11.89 32.77
C PRO A 63 -14.75 -12.53 31.79
N ILE A 64 -16.05 -12.41 32.07
CA ILE A 64 -17.10 -12.84 31.15
C ILE A 64 -17.19 -11.85 30.00
N THR A 65 -16.96 -12.33 28.78
CA THR A 65 -16.95 -11.49 27.57
C THR A 65 -18.06 -11.90 26.62
N ASN A 66 -18.99 -11.00 26.32
CA ASN A 66 -19.94 -11.16 25.23
C ASN A 66 -19.51 -10.30 24.03
N ASN A 67 -18.89 -10.92 23.02
CA ASN A 67 -18.33 -10.20 21.87
C ASN A 67 -19.42 -9.83 20.85
N MET A 68 -20.13 -8.74 21.11
CA MET A 68 -21.12 -8.15 20.20
C MET A 68 -20.48 -7.53 18.95
N LEU A 69 -19.22 -7.07 19.05
CA LEU A 69 -18.49 -6.44 17.93
C LEU A 69 -18.37 -7.40 16.75
N ARG A 70 -17.92 -8.63 17.00
CA ARG A 70 -17.78 -9.66 15.95
C ARG A 70 -19.09 -9.96 15.25
N GLN A 71 -20.19 -9.99 16.00
CA GLN A 71 -21.51 -10.26 15.44
C GLN A 71 -21.97 -9.12 14.53
N MET A 72 -21.81 -7.86 14.95
CA MET A 72 -22.14 -6.70 14.13
C MET A 72 -21.33 -6.68 12.83
N VAL A 73 -20.01 -6.88 12.91
CA VAL A 73 -19.13 -6.92 11.72
C VAL A 73 -19.58 -8.03 10.76
N LYS A 74 -19.81 -9.24 11.26
CA LYS A 74 -20.30 -10.37 10.44
C LYS A 74 -21.63 -10.07 9.77
N THR A 75 -22.57 -9.44 10.49
CA THR A 75 -23.89 -9.09 9.95
C THR A 75 -23.77 -8.08 8.82
N ILE A 76 -22.97 -7.01 8.99
CA ILE A 76 -22.78 -5.99 7.96
C ILE A 76 -22.11 -6.60 6.72
N VAL A 77 -21.03 -7.38 6.90
CA VAL A 77 -20.32 -8.05 5.79
C VAL A 77 -21.22 -9.07 5.09
N GLY A 78 -22.01 -9.83 5.85
CA GLY A 78 -22.98 -10.79 5.30
C GLY A 78 -24.05 -10.11 4.46
N ARG A 79 -24.58 -8.97 4.92
CA ARG A 79 -25.54 -8.17 4.17
C ARG A 79 -24.93 -7.57 2.90
N PHE A 80 -23.71 -7.05 2.98
CA PHE A 80 -22.98 -6.53 1.82
C PHE A 80 -22.84 -7.59 0.73
N ARG A 81 -22.47 -8.83 1.11
CA ARG A 81 -22.38 -9.96 0.19
C ARG A 81 -23.73 -10.30 -0.45
N ALA A 82 -24.79 -10.35 0.35
CA ALA A 82 -26.11 -10.76 -0.13
C ALA A 82 -26.77 -9.70 -1.03
N GLU A 83 -26.69 -8.41 -0.66
CA GLU A 83 -27.45 -7.34 -1.31
C GLU A 83 -26.64 -6.55 -2.35
N HIS A 84 -25.34 -6.34 -2.14
CA HIS A 84 -24.59 -5.42 -2.99
C HIS A 84 -23.85 -6.09 -4.14
N LEU A 85 -23.20 -7.23 -3.86
CA LEU A 85 -22.51 -8.01 -4.91
C LEU A 85 -23.50 -8.64 -5.90
N SER A 86 -24.70 -9.04 -5.43
CA SER A 86 -25.73 -9.64 -6.29
C SER A 86 -26.45 -8.64 -7.21
N ARG A 87 -26.49 -7.35 -6.83
CA ARG A 87 -27.22 -6.30 -7.57
C ARG A 87 -26.34 -5.50 -8.51
N THR A 88 -25.06 -5.37 -8.22
CA THR A 88 -24.12 -4.58 -9.01
C THR A 88 -23.60 -5.46 -10.14
N ARG A 89 -24.36 -5.60 -11.23
CA ARG A 89 -23.85 -6.24 -12.45
C ARG A 89 -22.79 -5.32 -13.04
N GLU A 90 -21.53 -5.71 -12.88
CA GLU A 90 -20.42 -5.06 -13.55
C GLU A 90 -20.68 -4.96 -15.07
N PRO A 91 -20.26 -3.86 -15.73
CA PRO A 91 -20.29 -3.78 -17.17
C PRO A 91 -19.63 -5.01 -17.78
N SER A 92 -20.13 -5.49 -18.93
CA SER A 92 -19.62 -6.72 -19.57
C SER A 92 -18.10 -6.71 -19.80
N ALA A 93 -17.51 -5.53 -19.99
CA ALA A 93 -16.06 -5.34 -20.15
C ALA A 93 -15.24 -5.58 -18.86
N MET A 94 -15.85 -5.41 -17.68
CA MET A 94 -15.19 -5.52 -16.37
C MET A 94 -15.39 -6.89 -15.72
N LYS A 95 -16.39 -7.66 -16.17
CA LYS A 95 -16.75 -8.96 -15.60
C LYS A 95 -15.57 -9.93 -15.51
N ASN A 96 -14.77 -10.03 -16.57
CA ASN A 96 -13.60 -10.92 -16.57
C ASN A 96 -12.54 -10.51 -15.55
N ILE A 97 -12.35 -9.21 -15.34
CA ILE A 97 -11.41 -8.67 -14.33
C ILE A 97 -11.94 -8.95 -12.93
N ALA A 98 -13.25 -8.78 -12.73
CA ALA A 98 -13.91 -9.04 -11.46
C ALA A 98 -13.78 -10.51 -11.04
N GLU A 99 -14.06 -11.43 -11.96
CA GLU A 99 -13.95 -12.87 -11.74
C GLU A 99 -12.49 -13.32 -11.54
N SER A 100 -11.54 -12.84 -12.36
CA SER A 100 -10.14 -13.25 -12.24
C SER A 100 -9.47 -12.80 -10.94
N ASN A 101 -9.97 -11.70 -10.36
CA ASN A 101 -9.48 -11.17 -9.08
C ASN A 101 -10.34 -11.59 -7.87
N ALA A 102 -11.45 -12.29 -8.09
CA ALA A 102 -12.44 -12.58 -7.06
C ALA A 102 -12.85 -11.32 -6.25
N LEU A 103 -13.23 -10.24 -6.95
CA LEU A 103 -13.53 -8.94 -6.33
C LEU A 103 -14.60 -9.03 -5.25
N ASP A 104 -15.60 -9.90 -5.41
CA ASP A 104 -16.60 -10.19 -4.38
C ASP A 104 -15.99 -10.54 -3.02
N GLU A 105 -14.93 -11.36 -3.02
CA GLU A 105 -14.21 -11.73 -1.80
C GLU A 105 -13.30 -10.60 -1.34
N LEU A 106 -12.56 -9.97 -2.26
CA LEU A 106 -11.65 -8.87 -1.92
C LEU A 106 -12.39 -7.70 -1.29
N ASP A 107 -13.47 -7.22 -1.91
CA ASP A 107 -14.26 -6.08 -1.43
C ASP A 107 -14.95 -6.40 -0.11
N SER A 108 -15.40 -7.64 0.08
CA SER A 108 -15.93 -8.08 1.37
C SER A 108 -14.88 -8.01 2.49
N ARG A 109 -13.62 -8.37 2.21
CA ARG A 109 -12.52 -8.26 3.19
C ARG A 109 -12.05 -6.84 3.36
N ALA A 110 -12.12 -6.04 2.30
CA ALA A 110 -11.80 -4.62 2.35
C ALA A 110 -12.82 -3.87 3.23
N LEU A 111 -14.10 -4.23 3.14
CA LEU A 111 -15.16 -3.75 4.03
C LEU A 111 -14.96 -4.21 5.48
N GLU A 112 -14.58 -5.47 5.71
CA GLU A 112 -14.28 -5.96 7.06
C GLU A 112 -13.13 -5.15 7.70
N GLU A 113 -12.05 -4.92 6.96
CA GLU A 113 -10.93 -4.06 7.41
C GLU A 113 -11.38 -2.62 7.66
N PHE A 114 -12.24 -2.08 6.80
CA PHE A 114 -12.80 -0.73 6.94
C PHE A 114 -13.63 -0.58 8.22
N LEU A 115 -14.48 -1.56 8.54
CA LEU A 115 -15.28 -1.57 9.76
C LEU A 115 -14.43 -1.67 11.04
N ILE A 116 -13.22 -2.23 10.96
CA ILE A 116 -12.29 -2.39 12.09
C ILE A 116 -11.40 -1.16 12.27
N SER A 117 -10.99 -0.52 11.17
CA SER A 117 -9.89 0.45 11.17
C SER A 117 -10.27 1.85 10.68
N GLY A 118 -11.44 2.01 10.07
CA GLY A 118 -11.79 3.20 9.30
C GLY A 118 -11.01 3.35 7.99
N CYS A 119 -10.23 2.33 7.60
CA CYS A 119 -9.36 2.37 6.44
C CYS A 119 -9.65 1.19 5.51
N CYS A 120 -9.68 1.46 4.21
CA CYS A 120 -9.65 0.45 3.16
C CYS A 120 -8.63 0.89 2.12
N ILE A 121 -7.70 0.00 1.77
CA ILE A 121 -6.72 0.25 0.72
C ILE A 121 -6.72 -0.95 -0.23
N GLN A 122 -6.86 -0.65 -1.51
CA GLN A 122 -6.68 -1.58 -2.59
C GLN A 122 -5.59 -1.09 -3.53
N ARG A 123 -4.88 -2.03 -4.14
CA ARG A 123 -3.93 -1.80 -5.20
C ARG A 123 -4.49 -2.39 -6.49
N VAL A 124 -4.51 -1.58 -7.54
CA VAL A 124 -4.86 -1.99 -8.91
C VAL A 124 -3.62 -1.80 -9.78
N GLU A 125 -3.05 -2.88 -10.27
CA GLU A 125 -1.88 -2.85 -11.13
C GLU A 125 -2.07 -3.65 -12.42
N GLU A 126 -1.46 -3.18 -13.51
CA GLU A 126 -1.34 -3.99 -14.73
C GLU A 126 -0.05 -4.81 -14.63
N THR A 127 -0.20 -6.13 -14.65
CA THR A 127 0.91 -7.08 -14.70
C THR A 127 1.03 -7.67 -16.10
N GLU A 128 2.25 -8.01 -16.51
CA GLU A 128 2.48 -8.73 -17.74
C GLU A 128 3.24 -10.01 -17.45
N ASN A 129 2.70 -11.13 -17.93
CA ASN A 129 3.34 -12.43 -17.83
C ASN A 129 3.33 -13.11 -19.20
N LEU A 130 4.52 -13.37 -19.76
CA LEU A 130 4.70 -13.99 -21.07
C LEU A 130 3.87 -13.33 -22.19
N GLY A 131 3.81 -11.98 -22.20
CA GLY A 131 3.08 -11.20 -23.20
C GLY A 131 1.57 -11.04 -22.94
N LYS A 132 1.04 -11.71 -21.90
CA LYS A 132 -0.35 -11.53 -21.46
C LYS A 132 -0.42 -10.44 -20.40
N LYS A 133 -1.18 -9.38 -20.69
CA LYS A 133 -1.48 -8.31 -19.73
C LYS A 133 -2.71 -8.67 -18.92
N GLU A 134 -2.59 -8.55 -17.61
CA GLU A 134 -3.66 -8.84 -16.65
C GLU A 134 -3.75 -7.73 -15.61
N THR A 135 -4.96 -7.24 -15.37
CA THR A 135 -5.23 -6.31 -14.26
C THR A 135 -5.37 -7.13 -12.98
N VAL A 136 -4.52 -6.83 -12.01
CA VAL A 136 -4.50 -7.48 -10.70
C VAL A 136 -4.96 -6.48 -9.65
N VAL A 137 -5.93 -6.89 -8.84
CA VAL A 137 -6.45 -6.16 -7.70
C VAL A 137 -6.07 -6.90 -6.42
N SER A 138 -5.60 -6.18 -5.42
CA SER A 138 -5.25 -6.76 -4.12
C SER A 138 -5.56 -5.80 -2.98
N ASN A 139 -6.04 -6.33 -1.85
CA ASN A 139 -6.16 -5.55 -0.63
C ASN A 139 -4.77 -5.33 -0.02
N VAL A 140 -4.48 -4.09 0.38
CA VAL A 140 -3.19 -3.71 0.95
C VAL A 140 -3.31 -3.69 2.47
N ASN A 141 -2.38 -4.35 3.14
CA ASN A 141 -2.28 -4.30 4.59
C ASN A 141 -1.83 -2.89 5.02
N LEU A 142 -2.62 -2.24 5.88
CA LEU A 142 -2.34 -0.91 6.43
C LEU A 142 -0.95 -0.83 7.09
N SER A 143 -0.43 -1.94 7.62
CA SER A 143 0.90 -1.97 8.21
C SER A 143 2.05 -1.81 7.20
N HIS A 144 1.80 -2.11 5.93
CA HIS A 144 2.75 -1.96 4.82
C HIS A 144 2.48 -0.71 3.98
N PHE A 145 1.39 0.02 4.24
CA PHE A 145 1.00 1.16 3.45
C PHE A 145 1.46 2.47 4.09
N PHE A 146 1.73 3.48 3.25
CA PHE A 146 1.96 4.84 3.69
C PHE A 146 1.49 5.85 2.65
N ILE A 147 1.08 7.02 3.13
CA ILE A 147 0.62 8.16 2.34
C ILE A 147 0.99 9.44 3.11
N ASN A 148 1.20 10.57 2.42
CA ASN A 148 1.31 11.84 3.12
C ASN A 148 0.06 12.17 3.92
N HIS A 149 0.23 13.11 4.84
CA HIS A 149 -0.90 13.76 5.50
C HIS A 149 -1.89 14.26 4.45
N THR A 150 -3.13 13.80 4.55
CA THR A 150 -4.20 13.97 3.57
C THR A 150 -5.43 14.43 4.33
N ILE A 151 -5.98 15.59 3.98
CA ILE A 151 -7.19 16.15 4.59
C ILE A 151 -8.39 15.90 3.69
N ASP A 152 -8.17 15.83 2.37
CA ASP A 152 -9.25 15.55 1.43
C ASP A 152 -9.73 14.08 1.56
N PRO A 153 -11.02 13.83 1.83
CA PRO A 153 -11.57 12.46 1.86
C PRO A 153 -11.51 11.71 0.53
N LEU A 154 -11.21 12.41 -0.57
CA LEU A 154 -10.93 11.83 -1.89
C LEU A 154 -9.43 11.69 -2.19
N SER A 155 -8.57 12.12 -1.25
CA SER A 155 -7.11 12.06 -1.33
C SER A 155 -6.51 12.73 -2.56
N ARG A 156 -7.12 13.82 -3.05
CA ARG A 156 -6.60 14.59 -4.20
C ARG A 156 -5.35 15.42 -3.84
N ASP A 157 -5.14 15.67 -2.56
CA ASP A 157 -3.94 16.29 -1.95
C ASP A 157 -2.83 15.27 -1.64
N CYS A 158 -2.95 14.03 -2.16
CA CYS A 158 -1.89 13.03 -2.11
C CYS A 158 -0.73 13.42 -3.05
N GLU A 159 0.48 13.53 -2.49
CA GLU A 159 1.73 13.83 -3.21
C GLU A 159 2.77 12.72 -3.06
N ILE A 160 2.67 11.90 -2.00
CA ILE A 160 3.52 10.73 -1.80
C ILE A 160 2.69 9.59 -1.23
N VAL A 161 2.80 8.42 -1.86
CA VAL A 161 2.09 7.21 -1.45
C VAL A 161 2.93 5.99 -1.78
N GLY A 162 2.80 4.92 -1.03
CA GLY A 162 3.58 3.75 -1.32
C GLY A 162 3.26 2.56 -0.45
N GLN A 163 4.00 1.50 -0.74
CA GLN A 163 3.84 0.23 -0.09
C GLN A 163 5.21 -0.41 0.16
N ILE A 164 5.31 -1.02 1.33
CA ILE A 164 6.42 -1.87 1.72
C ILE A 164 6.08 -3.30 1.31
N HIS A 165 7.03 -3.94 0.64
CA HIS A 165 6.86 -5.28 0.09
C HIS A 165 7.83 -6.25 0.73
N ASP A 166 7.32 -7.43 1.04
CA ASP A 166 8.08 -8.61 1.43
C ASP A 166 7.95 -9.67 0.34
N LEU A 167 8.97 -9.77 -0.52
CA LEU A 167 8.93 -10.55 -1.76
C LEU A 167 10.03 -11.60 -1.78
N SER A 168 9.82 -12.71 -2.49
CA SER A 168 10.94 -13.56 -2.86
C SER A 168 11.87 -12.81 -3.81
N VAL A 169 13.15 -13.18 -3.85
CA VAL A 169 14.13 -12.60 -4.80
C VAL A 169 13.62 -12.70 -6.25
N ALA A 170 13.00 -13.83 -6.60
CA ALA A 170 12.45 -14.05 -7.95
C ALA A 170 11.34 -13.05 -8.29
N GLU A 171 10.42 -12.82 -7.35
CA GLU A 171 9.31 -11.89 -7.55
C GLU A 171 9.79 -10.43 -7.57
N LEU A 172 10.76 -10.08 -6.72
CA LEU A 172 11.38 -8.75 -6.76
C LEU A 172 12.04 -8.50 -8.13
N ILE A 173 12.84 -9.45 -8.62
CA ILE A 173 13.47 -9.39 -9.94
C ILE A 173 12.41 -9.21 -11.03
N LYS A 174 11.31 -9.97 -10.98
CA LYS A 174 10.21 -9.86 -11.95
C LYS A 174 9.66 -8.43 -12.01
N ARG A 175 9.47 -7.78 -10.85
CA ARG A 175 8.98 -6.39 -10.77
C ARG A 175 9.99 -5.35 -11.24
N VAL A 176 11.26 -5.45 -10.82
CA VAL A 176 12.22 -4.34 -10.99
C VAL A 176 13.16 -4.49 -12.19
N ALA A 177 13.38 -5.71 -12.70
CA ALA A 177 14.38 -5.95 -13.73
C ALA A 177 13.95 -5.48 -15.13
N ALA A 178 12.64 -5.42 -15.41
CA ALA A 178 12.07 -4.97 -16.68
C ALA A 178 12.75 -5.60 -17.92
N GLY A 179 12.96 -6.93 -17.89
CA GLY A 179 13.62 -7.67 -18.97
C GLY A 179 15.15 -7.53 -19.06
N ASN A 180 15.78 -6.71 -18.21
CA ASN A 180 17.23 -6.51 -18.23
C ASN A 180 17.96 -7.59 -17.40
N LYS A 181 18.66 -8.51 -18.09
CA LYS A 181 19.41 -9.62 -17.47
C LYS A 181 20.51 -9.15 -16.51
N LYS A 182 21.24 -8.08 -16.84
CA LYS A 182 22.31 -7.53 -15.96
C LYS A 182 21.71 -6.99 -14.68
N LYS A 183 20.59 -6.27 -14.79
CA LYS A 183 19.84 -5.74 -13.65
C LYS A 183 19.29 -6.86 -12.77
N ALA A 184 18.72 -7.91 -13.37
CA ALA A 184 18.26 -9.09 -12.64
C ALA A 184 19.40 -9.77 -11.85
N ALA A 185 20.57 -9.94 -12.47
CA ALA A 185 21.74 -10.51 -11.82
C ALA A 185 22.26 -9.62 -10.67
N TRP A 186 22.24 -8.31 -10.85
CA TRP A 186 22.61 -7.35 -9.80
C TRP A 186 21.66 -7.39 -8.61
N VAL A 187 20.34 -7.35 -8.84
CA VAL A 187 19.33 -7.47 -7.77
C VAL A 187 19.46 -8.80 -7.04
N ARG A 188 19.70 -9.89 -7.78
CA ARG A 188 19.96 -11.20 -7.18
C ARG A 188 21.13 -11.13 -6.22
N ARG A 189 22.31 -10.67 -6.66
CA ARG A 189 23.50 -10.54 -5.81
C ARG A 189 23.23 -9.68 -4.58
N LEU A 190 22.58 -8.52 -4.77
CA LEU A 190 22.27 -7.58 -3.69
C LEU A 190 21.48 -8.20 -2.54
N TYR A 191 20.57 -9.14 -2.84
CA TYR A 191 19.76 -9.84 -1.84
C TYR A 191 20.22 -11.30 -1.56
N SER A 192 21.15 -11.85 -2.34
CA SER A 192 21.69 -13.22 -2.18
C SER A 192 23.06 -13.28 -1.52
N ASP A 193 23.84 -12.21 -1.54
CA ASP A 193 25.17 -12.15 -0.89
C ASP A 193 25.06 -11.80 0.62
N SER A 194 23.84 -11.68 1.16
CA SER A 194 23.60 -11.41 2.58
C SER A 194 22.24 -11.88 3.12
N PRO A 195 21.70 -13.07 2.77
CA PRO A 195 20.41 -13.49 3.29
C PRO A 195 20.54 -13.82 4.78
N ASP A 196 21.64 -14.46 5.16
CA ASP A 196 21.85 -14.99 6.52
C ASP A 196 22.56 -13.97 7.42
N ASP A 197 23.71 -13.39 7.04
CA ASP A 197 24.45 -12.49 7.96
C ASP A 197 23.76 -11.16 8.31
N ARG A 198 22.76 -10.70 7.54
CA ARG A 198 21.99 -9.47 7.85
C ARG A 198 20.60 -9.73 8.44
N THR A 199 20.09 -10.95 8.33
CA THR A 199 18.71 -11.31 8.75
C THR A 199 18.71 -12.22 9.98
N LEU A 200 19.80 -12.96 10.23
CA LEU A 200 19.92 -13.92 11.34
C LEU A 200 19.94 -13.27 12.72
N GLN A 201 20.14 -11.95 12.81
CA GLN A 201 20.19 -11.26 14.10
C GLN A 201 18.81 -11.01 14.74
N PHE A 202 17.68 -11.24 14.02
CA PHE A 202 16.36 -10.83 14.52
C PHE A 202 15.16 -11.73 14.19
N CYS A 203 15.34 -12.93 13.61
CA CYS A 203 14.21 -13.77 13.18
C CYS A 203 14.20 -15.14 13.87
N THR A 204 13.71 -15.19 15.11
CA THR A 204 13.26 -16.45 15.72
C THR A 204 11.81 -16.37 16.15
N ALA A 205 10.99 -17.15 15.45
CA ALA A 205 9.82 -17.93 15.91
C ALA A 205 8.51 -17.66 15.15
N ILE A 206 8.03 -18.70 14.47
CA ILE A 206 6.62 -18.87 14.12
C ILE A 206 5.83 -18.89 15.43
N GLY A 207 4.87 -17.98 15.59
CA GLY A 207 4.02 -17.87 16.78
C GLY A 207 4.50 -16.87 17.84
N ALA A 208 5.55 -16.08 17.59
CA ALA A 208 5.87 -14.93 18.45
C ALA A 208 4.85 -13.80 18.26
N ASP A 209 4.35 -13.28 19.37
CA ASP A 209 3.33 -12.24 19.44
C ASP A 209 3.80 -10.94 18.75
N SER A 210 3.24 -10.67 17.57
CA SER A 210 3.62 -9.57 16.68
C SER A 210 2.92 -8.25 17.05
N GLN A 211 3.00 -7.81 18.31
CA GLN A 211 2.21 -6.64 18.75
C GLN A 211 2.63 -5.29 18.13
N SER A 212 3.67 -5.26 17.28
CA SER A 212 3.85 -4.20 16.27
C SER A 212 4.25 -4.71 14.89
N GLY A 213 4.98 -5.84 14.78
CA GLY A 213 5.12 -6.75 13.63
C GLY A 213 5.55 -6.17 12.27
N THR A 214 5.73 -4.85 12.17
CA THR A 214 5.99 -4.15 10.92
C THR A 214 7.04 -3.10 11.14
N ASP A 215 8.20 -3.38 10.57
CA ASP A 215 9.32 -2.47 10.47
C ASP A 215 9.45 -1.98 9.03
N PHE A 216 9.85 -0.72 8.88
CA PHE A 216 10.00 -0.10 7.57
C PHE A 216 11.23 -0.65 6.81
N TRP A 217 12.30 -0.94 7.54
CA TRP A 217 13.63 -1.24 7.02
C TRP A 217 13.92 -2.74 6.92
N PHE A 218 13.39 -3.57 7.81
CA PHE A 218 13.66 -5.00 7.79
C PHE A 218 12.39 -5.83 7.79
N THR A 219 12.53 -7.09 7.40
CA THR A 219 11.45 -8.07 7.36
C THR A 219 11.75 -9.18 8.35
N HIS A 220 10.71 -9.66 9.02
CA HIS A 220 10.81 -10.78 9.97
C HIS A 220 10.63 -12.15 9.29
N THR A 221 10.69 -12.16 7.96
CA THR A 221 10.48 -13.34 7.12
C THR A 221 11.73 -13.61 6.28
N ASN A 222 11.87 -14.81 5.72
CA ASN A 222 12.96 -15.14 4.78
C ASN A 222 12.77 -14.49 3.39
N LYS A 223 12.16 -13.30 3.34
CA LYS A 223 11.87 -12.55 2.12
C LYS A 223 12.78 -11.34 2.02
N CYS A 224 12.75 -10.70 0.86
CA CYS A 224 13.43 -9.45 0.58
C CYS A 224 12.47 -8.29 0.88
N ARG A 225 12.90 -7.39 1.77
CA ARG A 225 12.24 -6.09 1.97
C ARG A 225 12.55 -5.18 0.78
N ALA A 226 11.51 -4.62 0.15
CA ALA A 226 11.62 -3.60 -0.88
C ALA A 226 10.57 -2.51 -0.65
N ILE A 227 10.90 -1.26 -0.93
CA ILE A 227 10.07 -0.10 -0.62
C ILE A 227 9.67 0.56 -1.94
N GLU A 228 8.38 0.51 -2.27
CA GLU A 228 7.81 1.17 -3.43
C GLU A 228 7.28 2.53 -3.02
N VAL A 229 7.78 3.59 -3.66
CA VAL A 229 7.40 4.97 -3.41
C VAL A 229 6.91 5.60 -4.71
N TRP A 230 5.70 6.15 -4.66
CA TRP A 230 5.13 6.97 -5.71
C TRP A 230 5.15 8.42 -5.25
N THR A 231 5.64 9.32 -6.08
CA THR A 231 5.64 10.77 -5.84
C THR A 231 4.99 11.50 -7.00
N LEU A 232 4.18 12.51 -6.68
CA LEU A 232 3.64 13.45 -7.66
C LEU A 232 4.72 14.49 -7.96
N GLU A 233 5.22 14.50 -9.19
CA GLU A 233 6.30 15.39 -9.61
C GLU A 233 5.81 16.37 -10.66
N SER A 234 6.23 17.63 -10.53
CA SER A 234 6.07 18.61 -11.60
C SER A 234 7.20 18.46 -12.62
N GLN A 235 6.85 18.32 -13.89
CA GLN A 235 7.80 18.25 -14.98
C GLN A 235 7.43 19.26 -16.07
N GLU A 236 8.44 19.92 -16.63
CA GLU A 236 8.28 20.69 -17.86
C GLU A 236 8.01 19.74 -19.03
N VAL A 237 6.98 20.07 -19.81
CA VAL A 237 6.52 19.28 -20.94
C VAL A 237 6.21 20.16 -22.13
N LEU A 238 6.09 19.53 -23.29
CA LEU A 238 5.52 20.14 -24.48
C LEU A 238 4.12 19.55 -24.68
N LEU A 239 3.11 20.42 -24.68
CA LEU A 239 1.78 20.09 -25.14
C LEU A 239 1.77 20.22 -26.66
N CYS A 240 1.66 19.09 -27.34
CA CYS A 240 1.71 18.97 -28.78
C CYS A 240 0.31 18.76 -29.34
N HIS A 241 0.03 19.38 -30.47
CA HIS A 241 -1.15 19.15 -31.29
C HIS A 241 -0.69 18.76 -32.69
N ASP A 242 -0.94 17.50 -33.05
CA ASP A 242 -0.73 16.97 -34.38
C ASP A 242 -1.92 17.40 -35.26
N GLN A 243 -1.64 18.27 -36.23
CA GLN A 243 -2.65 18.85 -37.11
C GLN A 243 -3.17 17.84 -38.14
N ALA A 244 -2.40 16.81 -38.48
CA ALA A 244 -2.82 15.80 -39.44
C ALA A 244 -3.87 14.85 -38.84
N THR A 245 -3.72 14.52 -37.55
CA THR A 245 -4.63 13.61 -36.84
C THR A 245 -5.62 14.30 -35.90
N ALA A 246 -5.49 15.62 -35.71
CA ALA A 246 -6.22 16.43 -34.74
C ALA A 246 -6.12 15.90 -33.30
N LYS A 247 -4.97 15.31 -32.94
CA LYS A 247 -4.73 14.72 -31.61
C LYS A 247 -3.82 15.60 -30.77
N VAL A 248 -4.19 15.74 -29.50
CA VAL A 248 -3.37 16.39 -28.49
C VAL A 248 -2.64 15.33 -27.68
N PHE A 249 -1.34 15.52 -27.49
CA PHE A 249 -0.51 14.65 -26.67
C PHE A 249 0.58 15.45 -25.94
N VAL A 250 1.19 14.84 -24.94
CA VAL A 250 2.18 15.48 -24.08
C VAL A 250 3.49 14.70 -24.17
N VAL A 251 4.60 15.39 -24.39
CA VAL A 251 5.94 14.80 -24.40
C VAL A 251 6.90 15.56 -23.48
N PRO A 252 7.96 14.92 -22.96
CA PRO A 252 9.01 15.64 -22.24
C PRO A 252 9.73 16.66 -23.11
N VAL A 253 10.19 17.77 -22.53
CA VAL A 253 10.98 18.81 -23.23
C VAL A 253 12.25 18.25 -23.90
N SER A 254 12.81 17.15 -23.40
CA SER A 254 13.95 16.47 -24.05
C SER A 254 13.68 16.02 -25.48
N GLN A 255 12.40 15.88 -25.88
CA GLN A 255 12.00 15.50 -27.23
C GLN A 255 11.74 16.71 -28.16
N GLU A 256 11.95 17.94 -27.69
CA GLU A 256 11.67 19.17 -28.45
C GLU A 256 12.30 19.14 -29.85
N LYS A 257 13.55 18.69 -29.97
CA LYS A 257 14.23 18.60 -31.27
C LYS A 257 13.50 17.70 -32.27
N LYS A 258 12.86 16.63 -31.80
CA LYS A 258 12.06 15.73 -32.65
C LYS A 258 10.74 16.38 -33.05
N ILE A 259 10.06 17.00 -32.09
CA ILE A 259 8.78 17.67 -32.33
C ILE A 259 8.95 18.84 -33.30
N LYS A 260 9.99 19.67 -33.10
CA LYS A 260 10.30 20.81 -33.95
C LYS A 260 10.66 20.43 -35.39
N ALA A 261 11.13 19.21 -35.62
CA ALA A 261 11.45 18.72 -36.95
C ALA A 261 10.20 18.34 -37.77
N ASP A 262 9.05 18.15 -37.11
CA ASP A 262 7.79 17.83 -37.78
C ASP A 262 6.94 19.10 -37.97
N PRO A 263 6.76 19.58 -39.22
CA PRO A 263 6.02 20.81 -39.48
C PRO A 263 4.51 20.68 -39.23
N LEU A 264 3.97 19.46 -39.12
CA LEU A 264 2.55 19.21 -38.86
C LEU A 264 2.21 19.25 -37.37
N ILE A 265 3.23 19.35 -36.50
CA ILE A 265 3.05 19.37 -35.05
C ILE A 265 3.27 20.78 -34.52
N SER A 266 2.19 21.39 -34.04
CA SER A 266 2.28 22.60 -33.22
C SER A 266 2.49 22.23 -31.76
N TYR A 267 3.29 23.01 -31.01
CA TYR A 267 3.53 22.74 -29.60
C TYR A 267 3.69 24.01 -28.77
N ARG A 268 3.39 23.91 -27.47
CA ARG A 268 3.68 24.94 -26.47
C ARG A 268 4.31 24.30 -25.23
N TRP A 269 5.17 25.05 -24.56
CA TRP A 269 5.70 24.66 -23.25
C TRP A 269 4.58 24.75 -22.20
N ASP A 270 4.55 23.78 -21.29
CA ASP A 270 3.63 23.72 -20.16
C ASP A 270 4.29 22.97 -18.99
N ILE A 271 3.69 23.05 -17.80
CA ILE A 271 4.09 22.24 -16.65
C ILE A 271 3.00 21.21 -16.38
N ALA A 272 3.37 19.94 -16.35
CA ALA A 272 2.46 18.85 -16.01
C ALA A 272 2.90 18.17 -14.72
N THR A 273 1.92 17.77 -13.91
CA THR A 273 2.14 16.88 -12.76
C THR A 273 2.03 15.43 -13.21
N MET A 274 2.94 14.59 -12.74
CA MET A 274 2.99 13.19 -13.10
C MET A 274 3.44 12.32 -11.93
N TRP A 275 2.81 11.15 -11.80
CA TRP A 275 3.20 10.17 -10.80
C TRP A 275 4.42 9.37 -11.25
N ARG A 276 5.48 9.42 -10.45
CA ARG A 276 6.71 8.65 -10.66
C ARG A 276 6.91 7.63 -9.56
N CYS A 277 7.12 6.38 -9.97
CA CYS A 277 7.45 5.27 -9.09
C CYS A 277 8.97 5.13 -8.92
N ARG A 278 9.38 4.78 -7.70
CA ARG A 278 10.72 4.34 -7.36
C ARG A 278 10.65 3.13 -6.43
N TRP A 279 11.48 2.14 -6.71
CA TRP A 279 11.68 0.98 -5.85
C TRP A 279 13.05 1.10 -5.17
N PHE A 280 13.08 1.00 -3.86
CA PHE A 280 14.29 1.09 -3.05
C PHE A 280 14.56 -0.20 -2.29
N THR A 281 15.84 -0.49 -2.06
CA THR A 281 16.25 -1.35 -0.94
C THR A 281 16.10 -0.57 0.37
N PRO A 282 16.07 -1.26 1.52
CA PRO A 282 16.14 -0.61 2.83
C PRO A 282 17.39 0.27 3.01
N MET A 283 18.47 -0.05 2.31
CA MET A 283 19.74 0.67 2.38
C MET A 283 19.76 1.92 1.47
N GLY A 284 18.71 2.13 0.67
CA GLY A 284 18.58 3.28 -0.22
C GLY A 284 19.04 3.07 -1.65
N ASP A 285 19.43 1.84 -2.04
CA ASP A 285 19.75 1.54 -3.44
C ASP A 285 18.50 1.63 -4.29
N LEU A 286 18.56 2.36 -5.40
CA LEU A 286 17.45 2.46 -6.35
C LEU A 286 17.38 1.21 -7.23
N LEU A 287 16.38 0.37 -6.99
CA LEU A 287 16.12 -0.85 -7.74
C LEU A 287 15.43 -0.56 -9.08
N ALA A 288 14.49 0.38 -9.13
CA ALA A 288 13.79 0.74 -10.35
C ALA A 288 13.21 2.15 -10.27
N THR A 289 13.00 2.78 -11.42
CA THR A 289 12.22 4.01 -11.54
C THR A 289 11.50 4.03 -12.87
N PHE A 290 10.25 4.48 -12.84
CA PHE A 290 9.39 4.61 -14.03
C PHE A 290 8.21 5.53 -13.70
N ASP A 291 7.62 6.12 -14.73
CA ASP A 291 6.40 6.91 -14.60
C ASP A 291 5.18 5.99 -14.63
N SER A 292 4.05 6.43 -14.07
CA SER A 292 2.81 5.63 -14.04
C SER A 292 2.50 5.02 -15.42
N PRO A 293 2.50 3.68 -15.55
CA PRO A 293 2.22 3.02 -16.81
C PRO A 293 0.72 3.03 -17.15
N ALA A 294 -0.13 3.26 -16.15
CA ALA A 294 -1.57 3.27 -16.31
C ALA A 294 -2.04 4.45 -17.17
N LYS A 295 -3.09 4.23 -17.98
CA LYS A 295 -3.66 5.25 -18.88
C LYS A 295 -4.09 6.53 -18.16
N HIS A 296 -4.58 6.39 -16.93
CA HIS A 296 -5.00 7.50 -16.08
C HIS A 296 -3.82 8.27 -15.44
N ARG A 297 -2.58 7.81 -15.61
CA ARG A 297 -1.35 8.46 -15.11
C ARG A 297 -1.33 8.72 -13.60
N GLN A 298 -2.01 7.89 -12.81
CA GLN A 298 -2.09 7.97 -11.34
C GLN A 298 -1.30 6.83 -10.69
N HIS A 299 -1.01 6.96 -9.39
CA HIS A 299 -0.51 5.84 -8.58
C HIS A 299 -1.52 4.68 -8.53
N PRO A 300 -1.10 3.44 -8.22
CA PRO A 300 -1.94 2.24 -8.32
C PRO A 300 -2.85 2.01 -7.11
N PHE A 301 -3.00 2.98 -6.22
CA PHE A 301 -3.71 2.79 -4.94
C PHE A 301 -5.09 3.45 -4.97
N VAL A 302 -6.10 2.70 -4.55
CA VAL A 302 -7.44 3.19 -4.22
C VAL A 302 -7.55 3.18 -2.71
N VAL A 303 -7.79 4.35 -2.12
CA VAL A 303 -7.81 4.53 -0.67
C VAL A 303 -9.17 5.07 -0.22
N LYS A 304 -9.62 4.59 0.93
CA LYS A 304 -10.72 5.19 1.67
C LYS A 304 -10.37 5.28 3.15
N PHE A 305 -10.36 6.52 3.64
CA PHE A 305 -10.27 6.84 5.06
C PHE A 305 -11.58 7.46 5.52
N TYR A 306 -12.14 6.95 6.62
CA TYR A 306 -13.40 7.43 7.16
C TYR A 306 -13.58 7.06 8.64
N PRO A 307 -14.18 7.94 9.45
CA PRO A 307 -14.33 9.39 9.19
C PRO A 307 -12.94 10.00 9.06
N LEU A 308 -12.76 10.91 8.10
CA LEU A 308 -11.53 11.70 7.95
C LEU A 308 -11.85 13.15 8.30
N THR A 309 -11.30 13.63 9.41
CA THR A 309 -11.49 15.01 9.90
C THR A 309 -10.12 15.58 10.21
N ASP A 310 -9.76 16.70 9.58
CA ASP A 310 -8.46 17.37 9.79
C ASP A 310 -7.23 16.44 9.64
N GLY A 311 -7.34 15.43 8.77
CA GLY A 311 -6.29 14.42 8.54
C GLY A 311 -6.27 13.26 9.55
N GLU A 312 -7.18 13.26 10.52
CA GLU A 312 -7.35 12.19 11.50
C GLU A 312 -8.43 11.20 11.05
N VAL A 313 -8.09 9.91 11.09
CA VAL A 313 -9.05 8.82 10.88
C VAL A 313 -9.69 8.45 12.23
N HIS A 314 -11.00 8.26 12.28
CA HIS A 314 -11.73 7.90 13.53
C HIS A 314 -12.55 6.60 13.40
N GLY A 315 -11.90 5.53 12.92
CA GLY A 315 -12.47 4.19 12.87
C GLY A 315 -12.26 3.35 14.12
#